data_AF-A0A671SC68-F1
#
_entry.id   AF-A0A671SC68-F1
#
_cell.length_a   1.000
_cell.length_b   1.000
_cell.length_c   1.000
_cell.angle_alpha   90.00
_cell.angle_beta   90.00
_cell.angle_gamma   90.00
#
_symmetry.space_group_name_H-M   'P 1'
#
loop_
_entity.id
_entity.type
_entity.pdbx_description
1 polymer ?
#
loop_
_entity_poly.entity_id
_entity_poly.type
_entity_poly.pdbx_seq_one_letter_code
_entity_poly.pdbx_strand_id
1 'polypeptide(L)'
;MSARNAINSGVRYSKLASDDDGYIDLQFKKSPPKVPYKAIALATVLFLIGSILIIIGSLLLAGYFEVNDHRDRTIPVLVIGILVFLPGFYHLRIAYYASKGYRGFSYDDIPDFDD
;
A
#
# COMPACT_ATOMS: atom_id res chain seq x y z
N MET A 1 -35.00 -55.37 11.32
CA MET A 1 -34.47 -54.00 11.53
C MET A 1 -32.98 -54.06 11.25
N SER A 2 -32.52 -53.40 10.18
CA SER A 2 -31.20 -53.61 9.54
C SER A 2 -30.05 -52.99 10.34
N ALA A 3 -29.03 -53.78 10.65
CA ALA A 3 -27.78 -53.27 11.21
C ALA A 3 -27.04 -52.44 10.16
N ARG A 4 -26.58 -51.25 10.54
CA ARG A 4 -25.80 -50.34 9.68
C ARG A 4 -24.37 -50.87 9.58
N ASN A 5 -23.96 -51.28 8.38
CA ASN A 5 -22.56 -51.58 8.06
C ASN A 5 -21.74 -50.29 8.10
N ALA A 6 -20.89 -50.14 9.11
CA ALA A 6 -19.85 -49.12 9.13
C ALA A 6 -18.74 -49.55 8.17
N ILE A 7 -18.54 -48.77 7.10
CA ILE A 7 -17.42 -48.97 6.17
C ILE A 7 -16.12 -48.68 6.92
N ASN A 8 -15.41 -49.73 7.29
CA ASN A 8 -14.08 -49.64 7.90
C ASN A 8 -13.09 -49.38 6.75
N SER A 9 -12.80 -48.11 6.47
CA SER A 9 -11.70 -47.74 5.58
C SER A 9 -10.41 -48.18 6.26
N GLY A 10 -9.85 -49.32 5.84
CA GLY A 10 -8.67 -49.99 6.41
C GLY A 10 -7.35 -49.22 6.26
N VAL A 11 -7.39 -47.90 6.26
CA VAL A 11 -6.22 -47.02 6.27
C VAL A 11 -5.67 -47.00 7.69
N ARG A 12 -4.55 -47.68 7.90
CA ARG A 12 -3.81 -47.62 9.17
C ARG A 12 -3.13 -46.25 9.28
N TYR A 13 -3.72 -45.36 10.05
CA TYR A 13 -3.06 -44.13 10.47
C TYR A 13 -2.04 -44.47 11.56
N SER A 14 -0.75 -44.40 11.22
CA SER A 14 0.33 -44.40 12.20
C SER A 14 0.51 -42.99 12.74
N LYS A 15 0.51 -42.83 14.06
CA LYS A 15 0.88 -41.56 14.70
C LYS A 15 2.33 -41.27 14.33
N LEU A 16 2.59 -40.12 13.70
CA LEU A 16 3.95 -39.68 13.40
C LEU A 16 4.75 -39.63 14.71
N ALA A 17 6.01 -40.07 14.65
CA ALA A 17 6.90 -39.98 15.80
C ALA A 17 6.94 -38.53 16.28
N SER A 18 6.77 -38.32 17.59
CA SER A 18 6.95 -37.01 18.22
C SER A 18 8.45 -36.71 18.34
N ASP A 19 9.18 -36.87 17.24
CA ASP A 19 10.50 -36.27 17.13
C ASP A 19 10.27 -34.79 16.87
N ASP A 20 10.86 -33.99 17.76
CA ASP A 20 11.12 -32.58 17.62
C ASP A 20 11.45 -32.27 16.16
N ASP A 21 10.46 -31.76 15.44
CA ASP A 21 10.37 -31.76 13.97
C ASP A 21 11.33 -30.73 13.35
N GLY A 22 12.35 -30.31 14.11
CA GLY A 22 13.36 -29.32 13.76
C GLY A 22 12.76 -27.94 13.53
N TYR A 23 11.43 -27.81 13.68
CA TYR A 23 10.69 -26.62 13.38
C TYR A 23 10.72 -25.71 14.60
N ILE A 24 11.58 -24.70 14.56
CA ILE A 24 11.52 -23.58 15.50
C ILE A 24 10.36 -22.65 15.12
N ASP A 25 9.53 -22.25 16.09
CA ASP A 25 8.46 -21.26 15.89
C ASP A 25 8.99 -19.94 15.29
N LEU A 26 10.28 -19.67 15.50
CA LEU A 26 11.00 -18.52 14.95
C LEU A 26 11.07 -18.51 13.41
N GLN A 27 10.99 -19.66 12.73
CA GLN A 27 11.09 -19.70 11.26
C GLN A 27 9.83 -19.14 10.56
N PHE A 28 8.69 -19.21 11.24
CA PHE A 28 7.41 -18.68 10.76
C PHE A 28 7.24 -17.22 11.15
N LYS A 29 8.18 -16.68 11.95
CA LYS A 29 8.17 -15.29 12.37
C LYS A 29 8.68 -14.45 11.22
N LYS A 30 7.75 -13.83 10.49
CA LYS A 30 8.08 -12.84 9.44
C LYS A 30 9.03 -11.81 10.05
N SER A 31 10.18 -11.59 9.41
CA SER A 31 11.14 -10.57 9.83
C SER A 31 10.40 -9.22 9.98
N PRO A 32 10.72 -8.40 11.00
CA PRO A 32 10.05 -7.13 11.20
C PRO A 32 10.05 -6.34 9.89
N PRO A 33 8.88 -5.86 9.42
CA PRO A 33 8.76 -5.21 8.13
C PRO A 33 9.69 -3.99 8.09
N LYS A 34 10.66 -4.01 7.18
CA LYS A 34 11.57 -2.89 6.95
C LYS A 34 10.72 -1.74 6.41
N VAL A 35 10.68 -0.62 7.12
CA VAL A 35 9.93 0.56 6.67
C VAL A 35 10.66 1.16 5.45
N PRO A 36 10.03 1.26 4.27
CA PRO A 36 10.66 1.78 3.07
C PRO A 36 10.67 3.31 3.09
N TYR A 37 11.55 3.89 3.91
CA TYR A 37 11.63 5.34 4.14
C TYR A 37 11.84 6.15 2.85
N LYS A 38 12.61 5.63 1.88
CA LYS A 38 12.84 6.30 0.59
C LYS A 38 11.56 6.44 -0.23
N ALA A 39 10.75 5.38 -0.26
CA ALA A 39 9.48 5.39 -0.99
C ALA A 39 8.46 6.33 -0.35
N ILE A 40 8.41 6.37 0.99
CA ILE A 40 7.56 7.32 1.73
C ILE A 40 8.02 8.76 1.47
N ALA A 41 9.33 9.01 1.47
CA ALA A 41 9.88 10.32 1.17
C ALA A 41 9.50 10.77 -0.26
N LEU A 42 9.66 9.88 -1.25
CA LEU A 42 9.26 10.15 -2.64
C LEU A 42 7.77 10.45 -2.75
N ALA A 43 6.90 9.62 -2.15
CA ALA A 43 5.46 9.82 -2.16
C ALA A 43 5.05 11.16 -1.52
N THR A 44 5.73 11.53 -0.42
CA THR A 44 5.53 12.82 0.25
C THR A 44 5.92 13.98 -0.65
N VAL A 45 7.05 13.90 -1.34
CA VAL A 45 7.49 14.94 -2.29
C VAL A 45 6.51 15.10 -3.45
N LEU A 46 6.08 14.00 -4.07
CA LEU A 46 5.07 14.03 -5.14
C LEU A 46 3.75 14.64 -4.65
N PHE A 47 3.30 14.25 -3.46
CA PHE A 47 2.08 14.78 -2.86
C PHE A 47 2.17 16.29 -2.62
N LEU A 48 3.30 16.77 -2.07
CA LEU A 48 3.51 18.20 -1.82
C LEU A 48 3.55 19.00 -3.13
N ILE A 49 4.34 18.56 -4.11
CA ILE A 49 4.46 19.23 -5.41
C ILE A 49 3.11 19.25 -6.13
N GLY A 50 2.40 18.11 -6.17
CA GLY A 50 1.06 18.00 -6.75
C GLY A 50 0.05 18.93 -6.07
N SER A 51 0.07 18.98 -4.73
CA SER A 51 -0.81 19.88 -3.96
C SER A 51 -0.55 21.35 -4.27
N ILE A 52 0.73 21.76 -4.34
CA ILE A 52 1.11 23.13 -4.68
C ILE A 52 0.64 23.49 -6.10
N LEU A 53 0.87 22.60 -7.08
CA LEU A 53 0.40 22.78 -8.46
C LEU A 53 -1.12 22.91 -8.56
N ILE A 54 -1.87 22.08 -7.81
CA ILE A 54 -3.34 22.16 -7.77
C ILE A 54 -3.80 23.47 -7.14
N ILE A 55 -3.18 23.90 -6.02
CA ILE A 55 -3.52 25.17 -5.36
C ILE A 55 -3.27 26.34 -6.31
N ILE A 56 -2.09 26.39 -6.93
CA ILE A 56 -1.75 27.45 -7.90
C ILE A 56 -2.69 27.40 -9.11
N GLY A 57 -2.93 26.22 -9.69
CA GLY A 57 -3.85 26.05 -10.82
C GLY A 57 -5.27 26.46 -10.47
N SER A 58 -5.73 26.16 -9.25
CA SER A 58 -7.07 26.55 -8.77
C SER A 58 -7.18 28.05 -8.53
N LEU A 59 -6.15 28.68 -7.95
CA LEU A 59 -6.11 30.14 -7.74
C LEU A 59 -6.06 30.90 -9.06
N LEU A 60 -5.30 30.40 -10.04
CA LEU A 60 -5.26 30.93 -11.39
C LEU A 60 -6.63 30.79 -12.08
N LEU A 61 -7.32 29.66 -11.90
CA LEU A 61 -8.63 29.43 -12.50
C LEU A 61 -9.72 30.30 -11.86
N ALA A 62 -9.62 30.54 -10.55
CA ALA A 62 -10.50 31.41 -9.78
C ALA A 62 -10.33 32.90 -10.11
N GLY A 63 -9.37 33.26 -10.96
CA GLY A 63 -9.12 34.65 -11.37
C GLY A 63 -8.55 35.53 -10.25
N TYR A 64 -7.96 34.92 -9.21
CA TYR A 64 -7.34 35.67 -8.11
C TYR A 64 -6.14 36.50 -8.59
N PHE A 65 -5.45 36.00 -9.62
CA PHE A 65 -4.47 36.77 -10.38
C PHE A 65 -5.14 37.24 -11.66
N GLU A 66 -5.37 38.54 -11.77
CA GLU A 66 -6.00 39.21 -12.90
C GLU A 66 -5.08 39.20 -14.14
N VAL A 67 -4.83 38.01 -14.68
CA VAL A 67 -4.00 37.79 -15.87
C VAL A 67 -4.94 37.40 -17.01
N ASN A 68 -5.56 38.42 -17.60
CA ASN A 68 -6.68 38.40 -18.54
C ASN A 68 -6.55 37.51 -19.80
N ASP A 69 -5.43 36.81 -20.01
CA ASP A 69 -5.12 36.14 -21.29
C ASP A 69 -4.51 34.73 -21.15
N HIS A 70 -4.49 34.14 -19.95
CA HIS A 70 -3.72 32.91 -19.69
C HIS A 70 -4.56 31.71 -19.21
N ARG A 71 -5.90 31.74 -19.36
CA ARG A 71 -6.77 30.59 -19.02
C ARG A 71 -6.36 29.30 -19.73
N ASP A 72 -5.86 29.41 -20.96
CA ASP A 72 -5.32 28.29 -21.74
C ASP A 72 -4.09 27.63 -21.09
N ARG A 73 -3.35 28.37 -20.25
CA ARG A 73 -2.17 27.86 -19.53
C ARG A 73 -2.51 27.32 -18.15
N THR A 74 -3.64 27.71 -17.58
CA THR A 74 -4.08 27.26 -16.25
C THR A 74 -4.56 25.81 -16.25
N ILE A 75 -5.35 25.42 -17.26
CA ILE A 75 -5.90 24.07 -17.34
C ILE A 75 -4.81 22.99 -17.39
N PRO A 76 -3.75 23.11 -18.22
CA PRO A 76 -2.64 22.15 -18.20
C PRO A 76 -1.94 22.05 -16.84
N VAL A 77 -1.69 23.17 -16.15
CA VAL A 77 -1.05 23.18 -14.83
C VAL A 77 -1.90 22.43 -13.81
N LEU A 78 -3.22 22.66 -13.82
CA LEU A 78 -4.16 21.98 -12.93
C LEU A 78 -4.20 20.46 -13.22
N VAL A 79 -4.26 20.08 -14.50
CA VAL A 79 -4.27 18.66 -14.91
C VAL A 79 -2.98 17.96 -14.49
N ILE A 80 -1.82 18.58 -14.73
CA ILE A 80 -0.53 18.03 -14.31
C ILE A 80 -0.48 17.91 -12.78
N GLY A 81 -0.95 18.92 -12.05
CA GLY A 81 -1.03 18.87 -10.59
C GLY A 81 -1.85 17.67 -10.09
N ILE A 82 -3.02 17.43 -10.69
CA ILE A 82 -3.86 16.26 -10.36
C ILE A 82 -3.12 14.95 -10.67
N LEU A 83 -2.52 14.83 -11.86
CA LEU A 83 -1.82 13.61 -12.28
C LEU A 83 -0.62 13.28 -11.38
N VAL A 84 0.10 14.28 -10.88
CA VAL A 84 1.23 14.09 -9.95
C VAL A 84 0.74 13.83 -8.52
N PHE A 85 -0.38 14.44 -8.12
CA PHE A 85 -0.97 14.27 -6.79
C PHE A 85 -1.51 12.86 -6.55
N LEU A 86 -2.20 12.26 -7.53
CA LEU A 86 -2.82 10.92 -7.40
C LEU A 86 -1.85 9.84 -6.90
N PRO A 87 -0.69 9.59 -7.56
CA PRO A 87 0.25 8.58 -7.12
C PRO A 87 0.89 8.94 -5.77
N GLY A 88 1.20 10.22 -5.53
CA GLY A 88 1.74 10.68 -4.24
C GLY A 88 0.78 10.42 -3.07
N PHE A 89 -0.50 10.77 -3.23
CA PHE A 89 -1.53 10.55 -2.23
C PHE A 89 -1.80 9.06 -1.99
N TYR A 90 -1.85 8.25 -3.06
CA TYR A 90 -2.11 6.82 -2.96
C TYR A 90 -1.07 6.10 -2.08
N HIS A 91 0.21 6.32 -2.36
CA HIS A 91 1.30 5.69 -1.60
C HIS A 91 1.43 6.27 -0.19
N LEU A 92 1.23 7.58 -0.02
CA LEU A 92 1.26 8.22 1.30
C LEU A 92 0.12 7.70 2.20
N ARG A 93 -1.06 7.46 1.64
CA ARG A 93 -2.21 6.88 2.34
C ARG A 93 -1.89 5.48 2.85
N ILE A 94 -1.33 4.62 2.00
CA ILE A 94 -0.96 3.25 2.37
C ILE A 94 0.11 3.27 3.47
N ALA A 95 1.14 4.11 3.32
CA ALA A 95 2.19 4.29 4.32
C ALA A 95 1.64 4.78 5.67
N TYR A 96 0.67 5.70 5.65
CA TYR A 96 0.01 6.19 6.86
C TYR A 96 -0.82 5.12 7.57
N TYR A 97 -1.57 4.32 6.82
CA TYR A 97 -2.36 3.22 7.42
C TYR A 97 -1.47 2.07 7.91
N ALA A 98 -0.36 1.80 7.22
CA ALA A 98 0.66 0.85 7.66
C ALA A 98 1.36 1.33 8.95
N SER A 99 1.68 2.63 9.07
CA SER A 99 2.33 3.18 10.27
C SER A 99 1.41 3.18 11.51
N LYS A 100 0.10 3.33 11.32
CA LYS A 100 -0.90 3.18 12.38
C LYS A 100 -1.25 1.73 12.73
N GLY A 101 -0.69 0.74 12.03
CA GLY A 101 -0.91 -0.69 12.33
C GLY A 101 -2.31 -1.20 11.97
N TYR A 102 -2.99 -0.59 11.00
CA TYR A 102 -4.28 -1.09 10.53
C TYR A 102 -4.10 -2.44 9.82
N ARG A 103 -4.89 -3.44 10.25
CA ARG A 103 -4.90 -4.78 9.65
C ARG A 103 -5.24 -4.67 8.15
N GLY A 104 -4.34 -5.17 7.30
CA GLY A 104 -4.51 -5.18 5.84
C GLY A 104 -3.67 -4.15 5.07
N PHE A 105 -2.89 -3.31 5.75
CA PHE A 105 -1.91 -2.44 5.11
C PHE A 105 -0.50 -2.88 5.51
N SER A 106 0.29 -3.34 4.55
CA SER A 106 1.69 -3.68 4.76
C SER A 106 2.59 -2.67 4.07
N TYR A 107 3.77 -2.45 4.64
CA TYR A 107 4.83 -1.74 3.93
C TYR A 107 5.31 -2.51 2.69
N ASP A 108 5.01 -3.82 2.62
CA ASP A 108 5.29 -4.67 1.45
C ASP A 108 4.56 -4.20 0.17
N ASP A 109 3.47 -3.42 0.31
CA ASP A 109 2.69 -2.91 -0.82
C ASP A 109 3.27 -1.63 -1.45
N ILE A 110 4.35 -1.10 -0.86
CA ILE A 110 5.04 0.09 -1.32
C ILE A 110 6.26 -0.36 -2.14
N PRO A 111 6.45 0.11 -3.39
CA PRO A 111 7.63 -0.21 -4.16
C PRO A 111 8.91 0.17 -3.38
N ASP A 112 9.81 -0.79 -3.20
CA ASP A 112 11.14 -0.48 -2.66
C ASP A 112 11.97 0.15 -3.78
N PHE A 113 12.59 1.28 -3.49
CA PHE A 113 13.48 2.01 -4.41
C PHE A 113 14.93 1.93 -3.93
N ASP A 114 15.26 0.93 -3.11
CA ASP A 114 16.60 0.58 -2.69
C ASP A 114 17.31 -0.30 -3.74
N ASP A 115 17.73 0.31 -4.86
CA ASP A 115 18.82 -0.17 -5.73
C ASP A 115 19.96 0.86 -5.78
#